data_AF-A0A6I6DRY4-F1
#
_entry.id   AF-A0A6I6DRY4-F1
#
_cell.length_a   1.000
_cell.length_b   1.000
_cell.length_c   1.000
_cell.angle_alpha   90.00
_cell.angle_beta   90.00
_cell.angle_gamma   90.00
#
_symmetry.space_group_name_H-M   'P 1'
#
loop_
_entity.id
_entity.type
_entity.pdbx_description
1 polymer ?
#
loop_
_entity_poly.entity_id
_entity_poly.type
_entity_poly.pdbx_seq_one_letter_code
_entity_poly.pdbx_strand_id
1 'polypeptide(L)'
;MSNDVPAILYKYRAFSINSLDSLINDTVYLADPVSFNDPFDCQPSVVDDLDDVLKLRDIAATLILSARRTQLMSSSETLQDFILHLNGSLMLNMFNGANPLSVDDEVFEEEFGRYEKHIERCDEEYYEFYSLQIQNMKNAILTELNRLENSKPIKNWQEKIDMYLDIIKTELVASQNIGVLSLAENFDCPLMWAHYSDEHNGFCCAYSIPGDVSNFAATNEIQKVDYDGVRTVLTSQLHELFSNPIGNTTDINKAIYFVKAKKWKYENEYRMIGKPGLRKSPFILESIYFGLRCKESVKFSIMSALANRDSTVQFYEMKEVKGTFKLEPKQISLSDLQGLPRN
;
A
#
# COMPACT_ATOMS: atom_id res chain seq x y z
N MET A 1 -12.51 8.64 -23.09
CA MET A 1 -13.41 9.20 -22.06
C MET A 1 -12.59 10.27 -21.34
N SER A 2 -13.12 11.47 -21.13
CA SER A 2 -12.33 12.52 -20.47
C SER A 2 -12.01 12.08 -19.04
N ASN A 3 -10.72 12.08 -18.70
CA ASN A 3 -10.19 11.78 -17.37
C ASN A 3 -10.34 13.00 -16.45
N ASP A 4 -11.54 13.59 -16.40
CA ASP A 4 -11.77 14.75 -15.56
C ASP A 4 -11.94 14.27 -14.12
N VAL A 5 -10.82 14.16 -13.41
CA VAL A 5 -10.82 13.91 -11.97
C VAL A 5 -11.60 15.05 -11.30
N PRO A 6 -12.56 14.77 -10.40
CA PRO A 6 -13.29 15.80 -9.68
C PRO A 6 -12.35 16.66 -8.84
N ALA A 7 -12.69 17.95 -8.68
CA ALA A 7 -11.92 18.85 -7.82
C ALA A 7 -11.95 18.43 -6.33
N ILE A 8 -13.00 17.70 -5.92
CA ILE A 8 -13.17 17.18 -4.56
C ILE A 8 -13.40 15.67 -4.64
N LEU A 9 -12.67 14.92 -3.82
CA LEU A 9 -12.83 13.49 -3.62
C LEU A 9 -13.13 13.20 -2.16
N TYR A 10 -13.83 12.10 -1.90
CA TYR A 10 -14.39 11.79 -0.59
C TYR A 10 -13.80 10.52 0.01
N LYS A 11 -13.64 10.50 1.34
CA LYS A 11 -13.20 9.29 2.06
C LYS A 11 -14.10 9.02 3.27
N TYR A 12 -14.89 7.96 3.14
CA TYR A 12 -15.68 7.40 4.23
C TYR A 12 -14.80 6.67 5.25
N ARG A 13 -15.04 6.92 6.53
CA ARG A 13 -14.29 6.34 7.65
C ARG A 13 -15.18 6.05 8.84
N ALA A 14 -14.90 4.93 9.51
CA ALA A 14 -15.29 4.69 10.89
C ALA A 14 -14.47 5.57 11.84
N PHE A 15 -15.03 5.91 12.99
CA PHE A 15 -14.28 6.62 14.03
C PHE A 15 -13.37 5.66 14.81
N SER A 16 -12.10 6.00 14.88
CA SER A 16 -11.05 5.32 15.64
C SER A 16 -9.91 6.27 15.97
N ILE A 17 -9.04 5.86 16.90
CA ILE A 17 -7.80 6.61 17.25
C ILE A 17 -6.97 6.87 15.99
N ASN A 18 -6.77 5.85 15.16
CA ASN A 18 -6.01 5.98 13.91
C ASN A 18 -6.65 6.97 12.93
N SER A 19 -7.99 6.97 12.84
CA SER A 19 -8.70 7.90 11.96
C SER A 19 -8.58 9.35 12.44
N LEU A 20 -8.62 9.57 13.76
CA LEU A 20 -8.48 10.88 14.37
C LEU A 20 -7.04 11.39 14.23
N ASP A 21 -6.06 10.53 14.52
CA ASP A 21 -4.64 10.84 14.32
C ASP A 21 -4.35 11.21 12.86
N SER A 22 -4.94 10.48 11.90
CA SER A 22 -4.80 10.79 10.48
C SER A 22 -5.31 12.20 10.13
N LEU A 23 -6.43 12.61 10.73
CA LEU A 23 -7.00 13.93 10.51
C LEU A 23 -6.14 15.04 11.12
N ILE A 24 -5.62 14.82 12.33
CA ILE A 24 -4.77 15.78 13.03
C ILE A 24 -3.45 15.97 12.26
N ASN A 25 -2.85 14.87 11.82
CA ASN A 25 -1.52 14.86 11.22
C ASN A 25 -1.52 15.02 9.69
N ASP A 26 -2.67 15.22 9.05
CA ASP A 26 -2.82 15.26 7.59
C ASP A 26 -2.16 14.06 6.91
N THR A 27 -2.55 12.86 7.32
CA THR A 27 -2.04 11.63 6.74
C THR A 27 -3.12 10.80 6.07
N VAL A 28 -2.72 10.10 5.02
CA VAL A 28 -3.52 9.08 4.33
C VAL A 28 -2.78 7.77 4.40
N TYR A 29 -3.54 6.69 4.40
CA TYR A 29 -3.00 5.33 4.39
C TYR A 29 -3.27 4.70 3.03
N LEU A 30 -2.20 4.33 2.33
CA LEU A 30 -2.29 3.53 1.11
C LEU A 30 -2.26 2.07 1.54
N ALA A 31 -3.40 1.40 1.42
CA ALA A 31 -3.60 0.04 1.90
C ALA A 31 -2.88 -0.96 1.01
N ASP A 32 -2.34 -2.01 1.63
CA ASP A 32 -1.86 -3.18 0.89
C ASP A 32 -3.05 -3.79 0.11
N PRO A 33 -2.95 -3.94 -1.22
CA PRO A 33 -4.03 -4.50 -2.02
C PRO A 33 -4.48 -5.89 -1.55
N VAL A 34 -3.58 -6.68 -0.96
CA VAL A 34 -3.90 -8.02 -0.41
C VAL A 34 -4.84 -7.95 0.81
N SER A 35 -4.93 -6.79 1.46
CA SER A 35 -5.80 -6.57 2.64
C SER A 35 -7.24 -6.15 2.30
N PHE A 36 -7.59 -6.05 1.01
CA PHE A 36 -8.91 -5.62 0.59
C PHE A 36 -9.99 -6.65 0.96
N ASN A 37 -11.19 -6.16 1.26
CA ASN A 37 -12.28 -6.99 1.80
C ASN A 37 -12.96 -7.88 0.75
N ASP A 38 -12.91 -7.51 -0.54
CA ASP A 38 -13.39 -8.33 -1.63
C ASP A 38 -12.21 -9.16 -2.20
N PRO A 39 -12.29 -10.51 -2.17
CA PRO A 39 -11.20 -11.38 -2.65
C PRO A 39 -10.95 -11.30 -4.16
N PHE A 40 -11.81 -10.61 -4.93
CA PHE A 40 -11.60 -10.33 -6.34
C PHE A 40 -10.99 -8.95 -6.61
N ASP A 41 -10.99 -8.05 -5.63
CA ASP A 41 -10.46 -6.69 -5.79
C ASP A 41 -8.93 -6.72 -5.69
N CYS A 42 -8.25 -5.99 -6.58
CA CYS A 42 -6.80 -6.03 -6.76
C CYS A 42 -6.20 -7.43 -7.03
N GLN A 43 -7.03 -8.43 -7.35
CA GLN A 43 -6.59 -9.79 -7.63
C GLN A 43 -6.74 -10.10 -9.12
N PRO A 44 -5.70 -9.95 -9.96
CA PRO A 44 -5.80 -10.21 -11.39
C PRO A 44 -6.01 -11.71 -11.68
N SER A 45 -6.51 -12.00 -12.88
CA SER A 45 -6.44 -13.33 -13.49
C SER A 45 -5.18 -13.41 -14.34
N VAL A 46 -4.31 -14.37 -14.06
CA VAL A 46 -3.14 -14.62 -14.89
C VAL A 46 -3.50 -15.67 -15.93
N VAL A 47 -3.28 -15.36 -17.20
CA VAL A 47 -3.57 -16.27 -18.32
C VAL A 47 -2.26 -16.56 -19.04
N ASP A 48 -1.96 -17.85 -19.21
CA ASP A 48 -0.79 -18.25 -20.00
C ASP A 48 -1.03 -18.09 -21.49
N ASP A 49 -0.16 -17.33 -22.13
CA ASP A 49 -0.07 -17.19 -23.59
C ASP A 49 1.35 -17.47 -24.11
N LEU A 50 2.26 -17.94 -23.25
CA LEU A 50 3.62 -18.31 -23.61
C LEU A 50 3.78 -19.80 -23.91
N ASP A 51 3.01 -20.66 -23.24
CA ASP A 51 3.10 -22.13 -23.33
C ASP A 51 4.54 -22.65 -23.17
N ASP A 52 5.32 -21.97 -22.30
CA ASP A 52 6.74 -22.21 -22.07
C ASP A 52 7.04 -22.24 -20.58
N VAL A 53 7.16 -23.46 -20.04
CA VAL A 53 7.39 -23.71 -18.62
C VAL A 53 8.66 -23.04 -18.09
N LEU A 54 9.71 -22.90 -18.91
CA LEU A 54 10.94 -22.25 -18.48
C LEU A 54 10.73 -20.74 -18.29
N LYS A 55 9.99 -20.10 -19.20
CA LYS A 55 9.62 -18.69 -19.04
C LYS A 55 8.69 -18.46 -17.85
N LEU A 56 7.71 -19.35 -17.64
CA LEU A 56 6.84 -19.28 -16.47
C LEU A 56 7.63 -19.42 -15.16
N ARG A 57 8.62 -20.32 -15.14
CA ARG A 57 9.54 -20.46 -14.01
C ARG A 57 10.33 -19.19 -13.75
N ASP A 58 10.85 -18.55 -14.80
CA ASP A 58 11.65 -17.32 -14.68
C ASP A 58 10.80 -16.15 -14.18
N ILE A 59 9.56 -16.02 -14.67
CA ILE A 59 8.58 -15.04 -14.17
C ILE A 59 8.32 -15.29 -12.68
N ALA A 60 8.00 -16.53 -12.30
CA ALA A 60 7.72 -16.91 -10.91
C ALA A 60 8.92 -16.59 -9.99
N ALA A 61 10.13 -17.01 -10.38
CA ALA A 61 11.33 -16.73 -9.61
C ALA A 61 11.58 -15.22 -9.43
N THR A 62 11.34 -14.43 -10.48
CA THR A 62 11.52 -12.98 -10.47
C THR A 62 10.51 -12.29 -9.55
N LEU A 63 9.25 -12.71 -9.56
CA LEU A 63 8.21 -12.20 -8.67
C LEU A 63 8.50 -12.53 -7.20
N ILE A 64 8.83 -13.79 -6.91
CA ILE A 64 9.21 -14.24 -5.55
C ILE A 64 10.40 -13.42 -5.05
N LEU A 65 11.43 -13.24 -5.88
CA LEU A 65 12.61 -12.48 -5.52
C LEU A 65 12.25 -11.01 -5.21
N SER A 66 11.37 -10.40 -6.02
CA SER A 66 10.93 -9.01 -5.85
C SER A 66 10.09 -8.81 -4.59
N ALA A 67 9.17 -9.72 -4.30
CA ALA A 67 8.38 -9.71 -3.06
C ALA A 67 9.28 -9.82 -1.82
N ARG A 68 10.21 -10.78 -1.83
CA ARG A 68 11.14 -11.00 -0.71
C ARG A 68 12.17 -9.88 -0.56
N ARG A 69 12.63 -9.28 -1.66
CA ARG A 69 13.52 -8.11 -1.63
C ARG A 69 12.87 -6.94 -0.89
N THR A 70 11.58 -6.72 -1.10
CA THR A 70 10.81 -5.68 -0.39
C THR A 70 10.78 -5.93 1.11
N GLN A 71 10.56 -7.19 1.52
CA GLN A 71 10.59 -7.58 2.93
C GLN A 71 11.97 -7.38 3.56
N LEU A 72 13.03 -7.82 2.86
CA LEU A 72 14.42 -7.63 3.28
C LEU A 72 14.74 -6.14 3.50
N MET A 73 14.39 -5.27 2.54
CA MET A 73 14.61 -3.82 2.68
C MET A 73 13.85 -3.17 3.85
N SER A 74 12.84 -3.84 4.39
CA SER A 74 12.04 -3.35 5.51
C SER A 74 12.46 -3.93 6.87
N SER A 75 13.33 -4.94 6.92
CA SER A 75 13.69 -5.62 8.17
C SER A 75 14.98 -5.07 8.81
N SER A 76 14.94 -4.87 10.12
CA SER A 76 16.12 -4.52 10.94
C SER A 76 17.17 -5.64 10.95
N GLU A 77 16.74 -6.88 10.71
CA GLU A 77 17.61 -8.06 10.61
C GLU A 77 18.69 -7.89 9.53
N THR A 78 18.38 -7.22 8.41
CA THR A 78 19.37 -6.99 7.34
C THR A 78 20.51 -6.08 7.75
N LEU A 79 20.22 -5.04 8.53
CA LEU A 79 21.24 -4.16 9.11
C LEU A 79 22.09 -4.94 10.12
N GLN A 80 21.45 -5.80 10.92
CA GLN A 80 22.14 -6.65 11.89
C GLN A 80 23.04 -7.68 11.22
N ASP A 81 22.58 -8.30 10.12
CA ASP A 81 23.36 -9.24 9.30
C ASP A 81 24.52 -8.54 8.59
N PHE A 82 24.33 -7.29 8.15
CA PHE A 82 25.41 -6.48 7.58
C PHE A 82 26.47 -6.14 8.63
N ILE A 83 26.05 -5.72 9.83
CA ILE A 83 26.96 -5.47 10.96
C ILE A 83 27.75 -6.75 11.32
N LEU A 84 27.10 -7.92 11.34
CA LEU A 84 27.76 -9.21 11.53
C LEU A 84 28.75 -9.55 10.42
N HIS A 85 28.40 -9.30 9.16
CA HIS A 85 29.30 -9.48 8.01
C HIS A 85 30.55 -8.61 8.12
N LEU A 86 30.38 -7.32 8.42
CA LEU A 86 31.48 -6.39 8.62
C LEU A 86 32.36 -6.80 9.81
N ASN A 87 31.75 -7.22 10.92
CA ASN A 87 32.47 -7.73 12.09
C ASN A 87 33.28 -8.99 11.75
N GLY A 88 32.77 -9.89 10.91
CA GLY A 88 33.51 -11.06 10.42
C GLY A 88 34.75 -10.70 9.59
N SER A 89 34.65 -9.68 8.74
CA SER A 89 35.77 -9.16 7.93
C SER A 89 36.75 -8.28 8.72
N LEU A 90 36.27 -7.51 9.71
CA LEU A 90 37.09 -6.61 10.55
C LEU A 90 37.77 -7.34 11.71
N MET A 91 37.15 -8.34 12.34
CA MET A 91 37.79 -9.15 13.39
C MET A 91 39.03 -9.90 12.90
N LEU A 92 39.07 -10.25 11.61
CA LEU A 92 40.26 -10.82 10.96
C LEU A 92 41.41 -9.81 10.80
N ASN A 93 41.10 -8.52 10.68
CA ASN A 93 42.08 -7.45 10.43
C ASN A 93 42.48 -6.67 11.70
N MET A 94 41.58 -6.48 12.67
CA MET A 94 41.84 -5.66 13.87
C MET A 94 42.69 -6.38 14.91
N PHE A 95 42.58 -7.70 15.02
CA PHE A 95 43.19 -8.42 16.14
C PHE A 95 44.53 -9.06 15.84
N ASN A 96 45.00 -9.17 14.58
CA ASN A 96 46.21 -9.94 14.25
C ASN A 96 46.25 -11.31 14.98
N GLY A 97 45.09 -11.93 15.24
CA GLY A 97 44.96 -13.16 16.03
C GLY A 97 44.74 -13.04 17.56
N ALA A 98 44.45 -11.87 18.13
CA ALA A 98 44.06 -11.72 19.54
C ALA A 98 42.56 -11.97 19.79
N ASN A 99 42.23 -12.46 20.98
CA ASN A 99 40.89 -12.90 21.38
C ASN A 99 40.02 -11.71 21.85
N PRO A 100 38.84 -11.45 21.26
CA PRO A 100 37.97 -10.32 21.61
C PRO A 100 37.49 -10.30 23.06
N LEU A 101 37.51 -11.45 23.74
CA LEU A 101 37.09 -11.59 25.14
C LEU A 101 38.08 -11.00 26.17
N SER A 102 39.16 -10.33 25.73
CA SER A 102 40.17 -9.73 26.61
C SER A 102 40.25 -8.20 26.53
N VAL A 103 39.32 -7.55 25.83
CA VAL A 103 39.25 -6.08 25.71
C VAL A 103 38.27 -5.54 26.75
N ASP A 104 38.64 -4.45 27.43
CA ASP A 104 37.82 -3.81 28.47
C ASP A 104 36.51 -3.25 27.87
N ASP A 105 35.40 -3.40 28.58
CA ASP A 105 34.04 -3.15 28.06
C ASP A 105 33.85 -1.67 27.63
N GLU A 106 34.49 -0.71 28.32
CA GLU A 106 34.45 0.71 27.95
C GLU A 106 35.17 1.00 26.62
N VAL A 107 36.27 0.29 26.34
CA VAL A 107 37.03 0.44 25.08
C VAL A 107 36.26 -0.21 23.94
N PHE A 108 35.58 -1.33 24.20
CA PHE A 108 34.71 -1.99 23.24
C PHE A 108 33.54 -1.09 22.81
N GLU A 109 32.83 -0.48 23.75
CA GLU A 109 31.71 0.42 23.46
C GLU A 109 32.15 1.71 22.73
N GLU A 110 33.30 2.29 23.07
CA GLU A 110 33.81 3.49 22.39
C GLU A 110 34.26 3.19 20.95
N GLU A 111 34.94 2.05 20.71
CA GLU A 111 35.27 1.58 19.37
C GLU A 111 33.99 1.23 18.59
N PHE A 112 33.04 0.51 19.20
CA PHE A 112 31.76 0.11 18.59
C PHE A 112 30.94 1.33 18.11
N GLY A 113 30.86 2.40 18.91
CA GLY A 113 30.19 3.65 18.51
C GLY A 113 30.92 4.42 17.39
N ARG A 114 32.25 4.26 17.25
CA ARG A 114 33.00 4.79 16.09
C ARG A 114 32.77 3.94 14.84
N TYR A 115 32.64 2.63 14.99
CA TYR A 115 32.29 1.70 13.91
C TYR A 115 30.88 1.94 13.40
N GLU A 116 29.89 2.13 14.26
CA GLU A 116 28.51 2.40 13.86
C GLU A 116 28.41 3.62 12.92
N LYS A 117 29.13 4.71 13.22
CA LYS A 117 29.28 5.89 12.34
C LYS A 117 30.08 5.67 11.06
N HIS A 118 30.96 4.67 11.03
CA HIS A 118 31.73 4.29 9.85
C HIS A 118 30.86 3.44 8.90
N ILE A 119 30.06 2.53 9.46
CA ILE A 119 29.08 1.69 8.77
C ILE A 119 28.02 2.56 8.07
N GLU A 120 27.58 3.65 8.72
CA GLU A 120 26.71 4.67 8.10
C GLU A 120 27.30 5.36 6.85
N ARG A 121 28.60 5.17 6.56
CA ARG A 121 29.32 5.80 5.45
C ARG A 121 29.89 4.82 4.41
N CYS A 122 29.79 3.51 4.65
CA CYS A 122 30.29 2.47 3.74
C CYS A 122 29.24 2.06 2.71
N ASP A 123 28.87 2.97 1.83
CA ASP A 123 27.87 2.70 0.78
C ASP A 123 28.29 1.51 -0.10
N GLU A 124 29.55 1.45 -0.55
CA GLU A 124 30.03 0.40 -1.47
C GLU A 124 30.00 -1.02 -0.86
N GLU A 125 30.50 -1.19 0.38
CA GLU A 125 30.48 -2.49 1.07
C GLU A 125 29.04 -2.95 1.38
N TYR A 126 28.16 -2.01 1.75
CA TYR A 126 26.73 -2.29 1.91
C TYR A 126 26.11 -2.75 0.59
N TYR A 127 26.41 -2.07 -0.53
CA TYR A 127 25.94 -2.47 -1.85
C TYR A 127 26.46 -3.86 -2.25
N GLU A 128 27.72 -4.19 -1.98
CA GLU A 128 28.30 -5.51 -2.28
C GLU A 128 27.65 -6.62 -1.44
N PHE A 129 27.55 -6.42 -0.12
CA PHE A 129 26.87 -7.35 0.78
C PHE A 129 25.41 -7.58 0.35
N TYR A 130 24.70 -6.48 0.09
CA TYR A 130 23.30 -6.52 -0.35
C TYR A 130 23.14 -7.26 -1.68
N SER A 131 24.05 -7.03 -2.63
CA SER A 131 24.07 -7.72 -3.91
C SER A 131 24.28 -9.22 -3.73
N LEU A 132 25.18 -9.63 -2.81
CA LEU A 132 25.42 -11.03 -2.48
C LEU A 132 24.18 -11.69 -1.84
N GLN A 133 23.49 -11.00 -0.92
CA GLN A 133 22.24 -11.51 -0.32
C GLN A 133 21.17 -11.76 -1.38
N ILE A 134 20.99 -10.83 -2.32
CA ILE A 134 20.08 -11.00 -3.46
C ILE A 134 20.46 -12.22 -4.30
N GLN A 135 21.75 -12.43 -4.60
CA GLN A 135 22.20 -13.60 -5.37
C GLN A 135 21.93 -14.91 -4.63
N ASN A 136 22.20 -14.96 -3.32
CA ASN A 136 21.93 -16.14 -2.49
C ASN A 136 20.43 -16.47 -2.47
N MET A 137 19.58 -15.44 -2.30
CA MET A 137 18.13 -15.59 -2.35
C MET A 137 17.67 -16.12 -3.72
N LYS A 138 18.21 -15.57 -4.82
CA LYS A 138 17.89 -16.04 -6.17
C LYS A 138 18.23 -17.52 -6.35
N ASN A 139 19.42 -17.93 -5.91
CA ASN A 139 19.85 -19.34 -6.00
C ASN A 139 18.98 -20.27 -5.16
N ALA A 140 18.61 -19.85 -3.94
CA ALA A 140 17.72 -20.61 -3.07
C ALA A 140 16.32 -20.79 -3.69
N ILE A 141 15.75 -19.72 -4.26
CA ILE A 141 14.45 -19.76 -4.96
C ILE A 141 14.51 -20.75 -6.13
N LEU A 142 15.53 -20.64 -6.99
CA LEU A 142 15.67 -21.53 -8.15
C LEU A 142 15.85 -23.01 -7.75
N THR A 143 16.56 -23.25 -6.65
CA THR A 143 16.75 -24.60 -6.09
C THR A 143 15.42 -25.17 -5.60
N GLU A 144 14.62 -24.37 -4.89
CA GLU A 144 13.32 -24.82 -4.39
C GLU A 144 12.32 -25.06 -5.53
N LEU A 145 12.29 -24.20 -6.55
CA LEU A 145 11.47 -24.42 -7.74
C LEU A 145 11.88 -25.72 -8.47
N ASN A 146 13.18 -25.99 -8.60
CA ASN A 146 13.67 -27.27 -9.14
C ASN A 146 13.22 -28.46 -8.29
N ARG A 147 13.24 -28.34 -6.96
CA ARG A 147 12.80 -29.40 -6.04
C ARG A 147 11.31 -29.67 -6.21
N LEU A 148 10.49 -28.62 -6.26
CA LEU A 148 9.04 -28.73 -6.49
C LEU A 148 8.75 -29.41 -7.83
N GLU A 149 9.43 -29.01 -8.90
CA GLU A 149 9.28 -29.57 -10.23
C GLU A 149 9.59 -31.08 -10.26
N ASN A 150 10.63 -31.51 -9.54
CA ASN A 150 11.07 -32.91 -9.51
C ASN A 150 10.33 -33.77 -8.46
N SER A 151 9.59 -33.14 -7.52
CA SER A 151 8.87 -33.85 -6.46
C SER A 151 7.56 -34.50 -6.92
N LYS A 152 7.00 -34.05 -8.06
CA LYS A 152 5.80 -34.62 -8.67
C LYS A 152 6.20 -35.45 -9.90
N PRO A 153 5.72 -36.70 -10.05
CA PRO A 153 6.02 -37.48 -11.25
C PRO A 153 5.52 -36.74 -12.50
N ILE A 154 6.43 -36.51 -13.45
CA ILE A 154 6.21 -35.82 -14.73
C ILE A 154 5.24 -36.62 -15.60
N LYS A 155 3.94 -36.56 -15.30
CA LYS A 155 2.89 -37.18 -16.13
C LYS A 155 1.94 -36.19 -16.78
N ASN A 156 1.94 -34.92 -16.35
CA ASN A 156 1.02 -33.93 -16.89
C ASN A 156 1.69 -32.56 -17.00
N TRP A 157 2.01 -32.15 -18.23
CA TRP A 157 2.58 -30.82 -18.52
C TRP A 157 1.68 -29.68 -18.03
N GLN A 158 0.36 -29.88 -18.10
CA GLN A 158 -0.62 -28.92 -17.62
C GLN A 158 -0.49 -28.64 -16.11
N GLU A 159 -0.19 -29.66 -15.30
CA GLU A 159 -0.03 -29.48 -13.84
C GLU A 159 1.18 -28.63 -13.48
N LYS A 160 2.24 -28.65 -14.32
CA LYS A 160 3.40 -27.77 -14.14
C LYS A 160 3.06 -26.31 -14.47
N ILE A 161 2.34 -26.10 -15.57
CA ILE A 161 1.86 -24.77 -15.97
C ILE A 161 0.95 -24.21 -14.87
N ASP A 162 -0.05 -24.98 -14.43
CA ASP A 162 -1.01 -24.56 -13.39
C ASP A 162 -0.30 -24.19 -12.08
N MET A 163 0.72 -24.96 -11.68
CA MET A 163 1.55 -24.66 -10.51
C MET A 163 2.25 -23.30 -10.66
N TYR A 164 2.91 -23.03 -11.79
CA TYR A 164 3.57 -21.75 -11.99
C TYR A 164 2.57 -20.60 -12.07
N LEU A 165 1.42 -20.80 -12.70
CA LEU A 165 0.37 -19.78 -12.75
C LEU A 165 -0.17 -19.42 -11.37
N ASP A 166 -0.32 -20.40 -10.47
CA ASP A 166 -0.74 -20.16 -9.09
C ASP A 166 0.31 -19.36 -8.29
N ILE A 167 1.60 -19.70 -8.46
CA ILE A 167 2.72 -18.96 -7.87
C ILE A 167 2.75 -17.53 -8.42
N ILE A 168 2.72 -17.37 -9.75
CA ILE A 168 2.74 -16.07 -10.41
C ILE A 168 1.58 -15.21 -9.92
N LYS A 169 0.36 -15.76 -9.89
CA LYS A 169 -0.84 -15.05 -9.41
C LYS A 169 -0.69 -14.59 -7.96
N THR A 170 -0.14 -15.43 -7.09
CA THR A 170 0.05 -15.13 -5.67
C THR A 170 1.09 -14.05 -5.46
N GLU A 171 2.23 -14.17 -6.14
CA GLU A 171 3.38 -13.28 -5.96
C GLU A 171 3.24 -11.97 -6.75
N LEU A 172 2.43 -11.93 -7.80
CA LEU A 172 2.29 -10.76 -8.67
C LEU A 172 1.95 -9.50 -7.89
N VAL A 173 0.89 -9.52 -7.08
CA VAL A 173 0.44 -8.34 -6.32
C VAL A 173 1.45 -7.98 -5.22
N ALA A 174 1.90 -8.97 -4.44
CA ALA A 174 2.84 -8.78 -3.34
C ALA A 174 4.19 -8.22 -3.81
N SER A 175 4.65 -8.62 -5.00
CA SER A 175 5.93 -8.20 -5.56
C SER A 175 6.01 -6.73 -5.96
N GLN A 176 4.86 -6.06 -6.19
CA GLN A 176 4.84 -4.70 -6.72
C GLN A 176 5.17 -3.66 -5.63
N ASN A 177 4.95 -3.97 -4.36
CA ASN A 177 5.09 -3.02 -3.25
C ASN A 177 4.33 -1.69 -3.50
N ILE A 178 3.09 -1.82 -3.99
CA ILE A 178 2.19 -0.71 -4.27
C ILE A 178 1.03 -0.77 -3.27
N GLY A 179 0.76 0.34 -2.61
CA GLY A 179 -0.45 0.55 -1.83
C GLY A 179 -1.49 1.35 -2.62
N VAL A 180 -2.75 1.19 -2.22
CA VAL A 180 -3.91 1.80 -2.88
C VAL A 180 -4.68 2.66 -1.88
N LEU A 181 -4.93 3.91 -2.23
CA LEU A 181 -5.88 4.77 -1.54
C LEU A 181 -7.16 4.91 -2.38
N SER A 182 -8.24 4.31 -1.89
CA SER A 182 -9.59 4.43 -2.45
C SER A 182 -10.27 5.72 -2.01
N LEU A 183 -10.82 6.47 -2.95
CA LEU A 183 -11.59 7.70 -2.76
C LEU A 183 -12.91 7.59 -3.54
N ALA A 184 -13.98 8.21 -3.05
CA ALA A 184 -15.28 8.23 -3.69
C ALA A 184 -15.52 9.57 -4.38
N GLU A 185 -16.31 9.55 -5.46
CA GLU A 185 -16.77 10.78 -6.14
C GLU A 185 -17.88 11.51 -5.38
N ASN A 186 -18.66 10.79 -4.58
CA ASN A 186 -19.86 11.32 -3.92
C ASN A 186 -19.81 11.09 -2.42
N PHE A 187 -20.38 12.03 -1.65
CA PHE A 187 -20.53 11.93 -0.19
C PHE A 187 -21.90 11.44 0.25
N ASP A 188 -22.91 11.41 -0.62
CA ASP A 188 -24.32 11.20 -0.28
C ASP A 188 -24.83 9.77 -0.57
N CYS A 189 -23.95 8.84 -0.95
CA CYS A 189 -24.34 7.46 -1.26
C CYS A 189 -24.65 6.64 0.01
N PRO A 190 -25.92 6.21 0.25
CA PRO A 190 -26.29 5.51 1.48
C PRO A 190 -25.56 4.18 1.68
N LEU A 191 -25.22 3.48 0.59
CA LEU A 191 -24.46 2.23 0.64
C LEU A 191 -23.00 2.47 1.08
N MET A 192 -22.39 3.58 0.65
CA MET A 192 -21.05 3.95 1.10
C MET A 192 -21.02 4.23 2.59
N TRP A 193 -22.00 4.97 3.09
CA TRP A 193 -22.17 5.20 4.53
C TRP A 193 -22.38 3.91 5.32
N ALA A 194 -23.14 2.96 4.78
CA ALA A 194 -23.41 1.68 5.43
C ALA A 194 -22.15 0.81 5.53
N HIS A 195 -21.36 0.71 4.45
CA HIS A 195 -20.19 -0.17 4.38
C HIS A 195 -18.90 0.43 4.97
N TYR A 196 -18.67 1.73 4.77
CA TYR A 196 -17.35 2.34 5.00
C TYR A 196 -17.33 3.37 6.13
N SER A 197 -18.49 3.74 6.68
CA SER A 197 -18.62 4.65 7.83
C SER A 197 -19.34 4.00 9.00
N ASP A 198 -19.02 2.73 9.30
CA ASP A 198 -19.51 2.02 10.49
C ASP A 198 -21.04 2.12 10.60
N GLU A 199 -21.75 1.73 9.55
CA GLU A 199 -23.23 1.79 9.50
C GLU A 199 -23.81 3.18 9.79
N HIS A 200 -23.23 4.24 9.19
CA HIS A 200 -23.57 5.65 9.42
C HIS A 200 -23.17 6.22 10.79
N ASN A 201 -22.41 5.50 11.64
CA ASN A 201 -21.88 6.03 12.91
C ASN A 201 -20.60 6.86 12.72
N GLY A 202 -19.91 6.66 11.59
CA GLY A 202 -18.67 7.34 11.25
C GLY A 202 -18.86 8.69 10.56
N PHE A 203 -17.87 9.06 9.76
CA PHE A 203 -17.78 10.33 9.06
C PHE A 203 -17.21 10.15 7.65
N CYS A 204 -17.33 11.19 6.83
CA CYS A 204 -16.78 11.26 5.50
C CYS A 204 -15.97 12.55 5.34
N CYS A 205 -14.71 12.43 4.93
CA CYS A 205 -13.86 13.58 4.62
C CYS A 205 -14.10 14.02 3.17
N ALA A 206 -14.11 15.32 2.93
CA ALA A 206 -14.00 15.91 1.60
C ALA A 206 -12.61 16.52 1.43
N TYR A 207 -11.92 16.06 0.39
CA TYR A 207 -10.55 16.42 0.08
C TYR A 207 -10.51 17.15 -1.26
N SER A 208 -10.05 18.40 -1.26
CA SER A 208 -9.79 19.10 -2.51
C SER A 208 -8.39 18.81 -3.04
N ILE A 209 -8.32 18.84 -4.37
CA ILE A 209 -7.08 18.69 -5.11
C ILE A 209 -6.42 20.08 -5.28
N PRO A 210 -5.19 20.28 -4.77
CA PRO A 210 -4.50 21.55 -4.91
C PRO A 210 -4.00 21.76 -6.35
N GLY A 211 -4.00 23.01 -6.80
CA GLY A 211 -3.43 23.41 -8.08
C GLY A 211 -4.25 22.94 -9.28
N ASP A 212 -3.56 22.55 -10.36
CA ASP A 212 -4.20 22.00 -11.55
C ASP A 212 -4.56 20.53 -11.35
N VAL A 213 -5.84 20.21 -11.46
CA VAL A 213 -6.37 18.87 -11.14
C VAL A 213 -5.81 17.79 -12.06
N SER A 214 -5.63 18.08 -13.35
CA SER A 214 -5.12 17.11 -14.32
C SER A 214 -3.64 16.77 -14.05
N ASN A 215 -2.82 17.80 -13.82
CA ASN A 215 -1.41 17.64 -13.47
C ASN A 215 -1.24 16.94 -12.12
N PHE A 216 -2.07 17.28 -11.13
CA PHE A 216 -2.04 16.63 -9.82
C PHE A 216 -2.39 15.15 -9.93
N ALA A 217 -3.46 14.82 -10.66
CA ALA A 217 -3.87 13.43 -10.86
C ALA A 217 -2.81 12.62 -11.61
N ALA A 218 -2.19 13.17 -12.65
CA ALA A 218 -1.10 12.52 -13.37
C ALA A 218 0.12 12.28 -12.46
N THR A 219 0.52 13.28 -11.67
CA THR A 219 1.69 13.20 -10.78
C THR A 219 1.50 12.22 -9.62
N ASN A 220 0.26 12.09 -9.14
CA ASN A 220 -0.08 11.23 -7.99
C ASN A 220 -0.70 9.89 -8.43
N GLU A 221 -0.70 9.56 -9.73
CA GLU A 221 -1.27 8.33 -10.27
C GLU A 221 -2.73 8.09 -9.82
N ILE A 222 -3.55 9.15 -9.90
CA ILE A 222 -4.98 9.09 -9.56
C ILE A 222 -5.78 8.76 -10.80
N GLN A 223 -6.55 7.68 -10.75
CA GLN A 223 -7.42 7.28 -11.86
C GLN A 223 -8.78 6.81 -11.37
N LYS A 224 -9.79 6.99 -12.23
CA LYS A 224 -11.12 6.43 -12.01
C LYS A 224 -11.08 4.92 -12.18
N VAL A 225 -11.77 4.20 -11.30
CA VAL A 225 -11.92 2.75 -11.41
C VAL A 225 -12.78 2.40 -12.64
N ASP A 226 -12.28 1.45 -13.43
CA ASP A 226 -12.94 0.87 -14.58
C ASP A 226 -13.79 -0.34 -14.16
N TYR A 227 -15.10 -0.17 -14.16
CA TYR A 227 -16.07 -1.21 -13.77
C TYR A 227 -16.48 -2.14 -14.92
N ASP A 228 -16.05 -1.84 -16.14
CA ASP A 228 -16.29 -2.64 -17.34
C ASP A 228 -14.97 -3.22 -17.90
N GLY A 229 -13.85 -2.95 -17.21
CA GLY A 229 -12.51 -3.40 -17.57
C GLY A 229 -12.24 -4.89 -17.31
N VAL A 230 -11.13 -5.37 -17.84
CA VAL A 230 -10.68 -6.76 -17.72
C VAL A 230 -9.49 -6.82 -16.77
N ARG A 231 -9.57 -7.68 -15.75
CA ARG A 231 -8.50 -7.91 -14.76
C ARG A 231 -7.49 -8.98 -15.21
N THR A 232 -7.33 -9.19 -16.51
CA THR A 232 -6.45 -10.24 -17.07
C THR A 232 -5.05 -9.69 -17.28
N VAL A 233 -4.06 -10.44 -16.83
CA VAL A 233 -2.64 -10.20 -17.08
C VAL A 233 -2.08 -11.42 -17.81
N LEU A 234 -1.46 -11.19 -18.97
CA LEU A 234 -0.85 -12.25 -19.77
C LEU A 234 0.57 -12.56 -19.29
N THR A 235 1.01 -13.81 -19.41
CA THR A 235 2.37 -14.21 -19.03
C THR A 235 3.42 -13.57 -19.94
N SER A 236 3.09 -13.31 -21.22
CA SER A 236 3.91 -12.54 -22.15
C SER A 236 4.15 -11.10 -21.69
N GLN A 237 3.13 -10.42 -21.14
CA GLN A 237 3.27 -9.07 -20.59
C GLN A 237 4.24 -9.03 -19.41
N LEU A 238 4.16 -10.02 -18.51
CA LEU A 238 5.08 -10.15 -17.38
C LEU A 238 6.52 -10.45 -17.85
N HIS A 239 6.66 -11.34 -18.83
CA HIS A 239 7.97 -11.67 -19.40
C HIS A 239 8.62 -10.44 -20.07
N GLU A 240 7.84 -9.66 -20.82
CA GLU A 240 8.31 -8.41 -21.44
C GLU A 240 8.74 -7.39 -20.38
N LEU A 241 7.92 -7.19 -19.34
CA LEU A 241 8.21 -6.27 -18.24
C LEU A 241 9.58 -6.56 -17.60
N PHE A 242 9.91 -7.83 -17.37
CA PHE A 242 11.19 -8.21 -16.76
C PHE A 242 12.37 -8.15 -17.74
N SER A 243 12.11 -8.29 -19.03
CA SER A 243 13.13 -8.18 -20.07
C SER A 243 13.44 -6.73 -20.43
N ASN A 244 12.46 -5.83 -20.29
CA ASN A 244 12.57 -4.41 -20.60
C ASN A 244 11.75 -3.57 -19.59
N PRO A 245 12.34 -3.18 -18.45
CA PRO A 245 11.63 -2.48 -17.35
C PRO A 245 11.03 -1.12 -17.71
N ILE A 246 11.34 -0.59 -18.89
CA ILE A 246 10.91 0.75 -19.36
C ILE A 246 9.56 0.67 -20.10
N GLY A 247 9.05 -0.53 -20.44
CA GLY A 247 7.79 -0.72 -21.17
C GLY A 247 6.72 -1.50 -20.38
N ASN A 248 5.45 -1.13 -20.58
CA ASN A 248 4.23 -1.90 -20.22
C ASN A 248 3.81 -2.06 -18.73
N THR A 249 4.38 -1.34 -17.76
CA THR A 249 3.85 -1.34 -16.37
C THR A 249 2.41 -0.83 -16.26
N THR A 250 2.00 0.10 -17.13
CA THR A 250 0.70 0.80 -17.04
C THR A 250 -0.49 -0.13 -17.23
N ASP A 251 -0.44 -1.06 -18.19
CA ASP A 251 -1.56 -1.98 -18.46
C ASP A 251 -1.73 -3.03 -17.36
N ILE A 252 -0.61 -3.52 -16.81
CA ILE A 252 -0.61 -4.43 -15.66
C ILE A 252 -1.18 -3.70 -14.43
N ASN A 253 -0.69 -2.49 -14.15
CA ASN A 253 -1.22 -1.66 -13.05
C ASN A 253 -2.70 -1.36 -13.23
N LYS A 254 -3.16 -1.13 -14.46
CA LYS A 254 -4.59 -0.95 -14.76
C LYS A 254 -5.39 -2.19 -14.40
N ALA A 255 -4.98 -3.36 -14.88
CA ALA A 255 -5.68 -4.63 -14.65
C ALA A 255 -5.73 -5.02 -13.16
N ILE A 256 -4.69 -4.67 -12.40
CA ILE A 256 -4.61 -4.96 -10.96
C ILE A 256 -5.36 -3.89 -10.16
N TYR A 257 -4.93 -2.64 -10.23
CA TYR A 257 -5.35 -1.62 -9.26
C TYR A 257 -6.57 -0.83 -9.69
N PHE A 258 -6.89 -0.74 -10.98
CA PHE A 258 -7.91 0.17 -11.48
C PHE A 258 -9.12 -0.52 -12.11
N VAL A 259 -9.25 -1.84 -11.97
CA VAL A 259 -10.45 -2.59 -12.38
C VAL A 259 -11.16 -3.14 -11.17
N LYS A 260 -12.48 -2.99 -11.10
CA LYS A 260 -13.31 -3.52 -10.02
C LYS A 260 -14.61 -4.10 -10.54
N ALA A 261 -15.16 -5.10 -9.86
CA ALA A 261 -16.40 -5.71 -10.30
C ALA A 261 -17.56 -4.69 -10.36
N LYS A 262 -18.33 -4.76 -11.45
CA LYS A 262 -19.45 -3.84 -11.75
C LYS A 262 -20.50 -3.69 -10.64
N LYS A 263 -20.65 -4.70 -9.77
CA LYS A 263 -21.54 -4.64 -8.60
C LYS A 263 -21.16 -3.50 -7.63
N TRP A 264 -19.91 -3.09 -7.61
CA TRP A 264 -19.38 -1.99 -6.81
C TRP A 264 -19.41 -0.63 -7.52
N LYS A 265 -20.03 -0.53 -8.70
CA LYS A 265 -20.07 0.73 -9.48
C LYS A 265 -20.72 1.91 -8.73
N TYR A 266 -21.56 1.64 -7.73
CA TYR A 266 -22.17 2.68 -6.91
C TYR A 266 -21.16 3.50 -6.10
N GLU A 267 -19.95 2.99 -5.88
CA GLU A 267 -18.89 3.71 -5.16
C GLU A 267 -18.37 4.92 -5.93
N ASN A 268 -18.44 4.89 -7.27
CA ASN A 268 -17.79 5.86 -8.16
C ASN A 268 -16.36 6.15 -7.70
N GLU A 269 -15.58 5.07 -7.61
CA GLU A 269 -14.27 5.06 -6.95
C GLU A 269 -13.19 5.69 -7.86
N TYR A 270 -12.34 6.49 -7.24
CA TYR A 270 -11.04 6.91 -7.74
C TYR A 270 -9.97 6.29 -6.85
N ARG A 271 -8.89 5.79 -7.45
CA ARG A 271 -7.76 5.23 -6.70
C ARG A 271 -6.53 6.07 -6.95
N MET A 272 -5.75 6.26 -5.88
CA MET A 272 -4.38 6.75 -5.94
C MET A 272 -3.46 5.58 -5.60
N ILE A 273 -2.45 5.31 -6.42
CA ILE A 273 -1.44 4.29 -6.15
C ILE A 273 -0.09 4.91 -5.75
N GLY A 274 0.73 4.16 -5.03
CA GLY A 274 2.07 4.59 -4.63
C GLY A 274 2.65 3.69 -3.55
N LYS A 275 3.74 4.11 -2.88
CA LYS A 275 4.33 3.34 -1.78
C LYS A 275 3.28 3.07 -0.67
N PRO A 276 3.12 1.81 -0.20
CA PRO A 276 2.15 1.46 0.83
C PRO A 276 2.48 2.08 2.19
N GLY A 277 1.46 2.17 3.03
CA GLY A 277 1.60 2.65 4.41
C GLY A 277 1.07 4.06 4.63
N LEU A 278 1.34 4.57 5.84
CA LEU A 278 0.92 5.90 6.27
C LEU A 278 1.85 6.97 5.69
N ARG A 279 1.28 8.00 5.06
CA ARG A 279 2.05 9.08 4.44
C ARG A 279 1.34 10.42 4.61
N LYS A 280 2.06 11.52 4.39
CA LYS A 280 1.44 12.85 4.32
C LYS A 280 0.45 12.90 3.16
N SER A 281 -0.72 13.45 3.45
CA SER A 281 -1.78 13.69 2.48
C SER A 281 -1.32 14.73 1.47
N PRO A 282 -1.40 14.45 0.16
CA PRO A 282 -1.22 15.48 -0.86
C PRO A 282 -2.49 16.33 -1.06
N PHE A 283 -3.61 15.98 -0.41
CA PHE A 283 -4.89 16.66 -0.52
C PHE A 283 -5.13 17.64 0.62
N ILE A 284 -6.01 18.62 0.38
CA ILE A 284 -6.46 19.59 1.38
C ILE A 284 -7.80 19.11 1.97
N LEU A 285 -7.88 18.95 3.29
CA LEU A 285 -9.14 18.64 3.97
C LEU A 285 -10.03 19.89 4.02
N GLU A 286 -11.13 19.90 3.29
CA GLU A 286 -12.06 21.04 3.24
C GLU A 286 -13.25 20.89 4.18
N SER A 287 -13.78 19.67 4.28
CA SER A 287 -15.00 19.44 5.05
C SER A 287 -15.07 18.04 5.64
N ILE A 288 -15.82 17.91 6.73
CA ILE A 288 -16.21 16.64 7.33
C ILE A 288 -17.73 16.57 7.41
N TYR A 289 -18.26 15.47 6.89
CA TYR A 289 -19.66 15.10 6.97
C TYR A 289 -19.80 14.00 8.03
N PHE A 290 -20.74 14.15 8.95
CA PHE A 290 -21.04 13.16 9.99
C PHE A 290 -22.25 12.34 9.57
N GLY A 291 -22.17 11.01 9.71
CA GLY A 291 -23.24 10.12 9.33
C GLY A 291 -24.51 10.29 10.17
N LEU A 292 -25.64 9.76 9.67
CA LEU A 292 -26.95 9.88 10.31
C LEU A 292 -26.98 9.45 11.78
N ARG A 293 -26.14 8.48 12.15
CA ARG A 293 -26.07 7.87 13.48
C ARG A 293 -24.84 8.31 14.27
N CYS A 294 -24.06 9.24 13.73
CA CYS A 294 -22.82 9.69 14.35
C CYS A 294 -23.10 10.36 15.70
N LYS A 295 -22.49 9.83 16.75
CA LYS A 295 -22.69 10.31 18.13
C LYS A 295 -22.13 11.72 18.29
N GLU A 296 -22.83 12.55 19.06
CA GLU A 296 -22.38 13.93 19.34
C GLU A 296 -20.99 13.98 19.99
N SER A 297 -20.61 12.99 20.81
CA SER A 297 -19.27 12.90 21.37
C SER A 297 -18.18 12.73 20.30
N VAL A 298 -18.44 11.94 19.25
CA VAL A 298 -17.53 11.76 18.12
C VAL A 298 -17.42 13.05 17.31
N LYS A 299 -18.56 13.69 17.02
CA LYS A 299 -18.58 15.01 16.34
C LYS A 299 -17.75 16.01 17.12
N PHE A 300 -17.98 16.13 18.43
CA PHE A 300 -17.26 17.03 19.32
C PHE A 300 -15.76 16.74 19.34
N SER A 301 -15.35 15.47 19.46
CA SER A 301 -13.93 15.09 19.44
C SER A 301 -13.24 15.49 18.14
N ILE A 302 -13.84 15.19 16.99
CA ILE A 302 -13.27 15.55 15.68
C ILE A 302 -13.22 17.06 15.50
N MET A 303 -14.34 17.75 15.75
CA MET A 303 -14.42 19.21 15.57
C MET A 303 -13.44 19.94 16.50
N SER A 304 -13.28 19.48 17.74
CA SER A 304 -12.33 20.07 18.69
C SER A 304 -10.88 19.81 18.28
N ALA A 305 -10.57 18.60 17.78
CA ALA A 305 -9.23 18.26 17.30
C ALA A 305 -8.79 19.10 16.09
N LEU A 306 -9.75 19.54 15.27
CA LEU A 306 -9.49 20.31 14.06
C LEU A 306 -9.66 21.83 14.25
N ALA A 307 -10.11 22.28 15.43
CA ALA A 307 -10.40 23.69 15.69
C ALA A 307 -9.16 24.61 15.61
N ASN A 308 -7.97 24.07 15.86
CA ASN A 308 -6.70 24.82 15.90
C ASN A 308 -5.87 24.67 14.63
N ARG A 309 -6.46 24.21 13.53
CA ARG A 309 -5.76 24.08 12.24
C ARG A 309 -5.66 25.43 11.55
N ASP A 310 -4.59 25.62 10.79
CA ASP A 310 -4.41 26.83 9.96
C ASP A 310 -5.48 26.92 8.86
N SER A 311 -5.91 25.78 8.32
CA SER A 311 -7.01 25.69 7.36
C SER A 311 -8.36 25.53 8.05
N THR A 312 -9.35 26.31 7.60
CA THR A 312 -10.72 26.20 8.12
C THR A 312 -11.42 24.98 7.52
N VAL A 313 -11.77 24.01 8.37
CA VAL A 313 -12.56 22.83 7.99
C VAL A 313 -14.04 23.09 8.26
N GLN A 314 -14.90 22.84 7.27
CA GLN A 314 -16.36 22.96 7.42
C GLN A 314 -16.97 21.65 7.92
N PHE A 315 -18.01 21.75 8.75
CA PHE A 315 -18.64 20.58 9.38
C PHE A 315 -20.11 20.48 9.00
N TYR A 316 -20.53 19.27 8.65
CA TYR A 316 -21.89 18.96 8.24
C TYR A 316 -22.41 17.72 8.96
N GLU A 317 -23.68 17.70 9.32
CA GLU A 317 -24.40 16.47 9.64
C GLU A 317 -25.23 16.03 8.43
N MET A 318 -25.17 14.76 8.08
CA MET A 318 -26.09 14.21 7.07
C MET A 318 -27.49 14.10 7.67
N LYS A 319 -28.52 14.36 6.85
CA LYS A 319 -29.94 14.19 7.17
C LYS A 319 -30.63 13.40 6.07
N GLU A 320 -31.64 12.63 6.46
CA GLU A 320 -32.53 11.97 5.52
C GLU A 320 -33.48 12.99 4.90
N VAL A 321 -33.57 12.98 3.57
CA VAL A 321 -34.64 13.70 2.86
C VAL A 321 -35.91 12.85 2.95
N LYS A 322 -36.84 13.27 3.82
CA LYS A 322 -38.07 12.53 4.17
C LYS A 322 -38.80 11.99 2.94
N GLY A 323 -39.16 10.70 3.00
CA GLY A 323 -39.89 10.02 1.93
C GLY A 323 -39.02 9.60 0.74
N THR A 324 -37.69 9.70 0.87
CA THR A 324 -36.73 9.27 -0.15
C THR A 324 -35.57 8.51 0.51
N PHE A 325 -34.72 7.90 -0.30
CA PHE A 325 -33.45 7.31 0.15
C PHE A 325 -32.26 8.27 0.03
N LYS A 326 -32.51 9.58 -0.15
CA LYS A 326 -31.46 10.58 -0.36
C LYS A 326 -30.99 11.17 0.98
N LEU A 327 -29.73 11.57 0.99
CA LEU A 327 -29.10 12.26 2.10
C LEU A 327 -28.81 13.71 1.70
N GLU A 328 -29.03 14.65 2.60
CA GLU A 328 -28.64 16.06 2.44
C GLU A 328 -27.74 16.51 3.60
N PRO A 329 -26.73 17.34 3.34
CA PRO A 329 -25.88 17.87 4.39
C PRO A 329 -26.51 19.11 5.03
N LYS A 330 -26.44 19.21 6.35
CA LYS A 330 -26.78 20.41 7.12
C LYS A 330 -25.54 20.89 7.87
N GLN A 331 -25.14 22.14 7.64
CA GLN A 331 -23.96 22.73 8.27
C GLN A 331 -24.15 22.83 9.80
N ILE A 332 -23.08 22.58 10.55
CA ILE A 332 -23.03 22.66 12.01
C ILE A 332 -21.74 23.33 12.49
N SER A 333 -21.74 23.88 13.70
CA SER A 333 -20.57 24.44 14.38
C SER A 333 -20.43 23.91 15.81
N LEU A 334 -19.25 24.12 16.43
CA LEU A 334 -18.97 23.65 17.80
C LEU A 334 -19.97 24.18 18.84
N SER A 335 -20.53 25.37 18.62
CA SER A 335 -21.60 25.95 19.45
C SER A 335 -22.86 25.07 19.51
N ASP A 336 -23.17 24.37 18.43
CA ASP A 336 -24.39 23.55 18.31
C ASP A 336 -24.32 22.29 19.17
N LEU A 337 -23.09 21.90 19.58
CA LEU A 337 -22.81 20.68 20.35
C LEU A 337 -22.73 20.92 21.87
N GLN A 338 -22.79 22.17 22.33
CA GLN A 338 -22.57 22.54 23.73
C GLN A 338 -23.69 22.07 24.69
N GLY A 339 -24.75 21.43 24.18
CA GLY A 339 -25.87 20.90 24.97
C GLY A 339 -25.64 19.54 25.63
N LEU A 340 -24.45 18.93 25.52
CA LEU A 340 -24.19 17.62 26.12
C LEU A 340 -23.99 17.71 27.65
N PRO A 341 -24.63 16.85 28.45
CA PRO A 341 -24.26 16.70 29.84
C PRO A 341 -22.82 16.19 29.89
N ARG A 342 -21.95 16.97 30.53
CA ARG A 342 -20.60 16.52 30.92
C ARG A 342 -20.80 15.46 31.99
N ASN A 343 -20.81 14.19 31.60
CA ASN A 343 -20.79 13.06 32.52
C ASN A 343 -19.35 12.64 32.80
#